data_AF-A0A6I1W0B2-F1
#
_entry.id   AF-A0A6I1W0B2-F1
#
_cell.length_a   1.000
_cell.length_b   1.000
_cell.length_c   1.000
_cell.angle_alpha   90.00
_cell.angle_beta   90.00
_cell.angle_gamma   90.00
#
_symmetry.space_group_name_H-M   'P 1'
#
loop_
_entity.id
_entity.type
_entity.pdbx_description
1 polymer ?
#
loop_
_entity_poly.entity_id
_entity_poly.type
_entity_poly.pdbx_seq_one_letter_code
_entity_poly.pdbx_strand_id
1 'polypeptide(L)'
;TTTELNVSDYFRANKLKYSPITFDTSDESAKSLESGRCDVLSSDKSQLYAQRSKLAHPEDYVVLPETISKEPLGPIVRNGDDDWLAIVRWVGYAM
;
A
#
# COMPACT_ATOMS: atom_id res chain seq x y z
N THR A 1 -6.27 3.47 -1.98
CA THR A 1 -5.23 4.05 -1.11
C THR A 1 -4.74 5.35 -1.74
N THR A 2 -3.94 6.17 -1.06
CA THR A 2 -3.32 7.39 -1.64
C THR A 2 -1.89 7.16 -2.17
N THR A 3 -1.53 5.89 -2.43
CA THR A 3 -0.17 5.46 -2.76
C THR A 3 0.41 6.19 -3.98
N GLU A 4 -0.32 6.28 -5.09
CA GLU A 4 0.19 6.91 -6.33
C GLU A 4 0.56 8.39 -6.11
N LEU A 5 -0.34 9.14 -5.48
CA LEU A 5 -0.13 10.56 -5.16
C LEU A 5 1.09 10.74 -4.26
N ASN A 6 1.21 9.93 -3.21
CA ASN A 6 2.31 10.00 -2.24
C ASN A 6 3.67 9.65 -2.86
N VAL A 7 3.72 8.66 -3.77
CA VAL A 7 4.96 8.31 -4.49
C VAL A 7 5.37 9.44 -5.44
N SER A 8 4.42 9.99 -6.20
CA SER A 8 4.68 11.13 -7.10
C SER A 8 5.26 12.32 -6.33
N ASP A 9 4.65 12.65 -5.18
CA ASP A 9 5.13 13.73 -4.32
C ASP A 9 6.52 13.45 -3.74
N TYR A 10 6.79 12.23 -3.28
CA TYR A 10 8.09 11.84 -2.76
C TYR A 10 9.19 11.93 -3.83
N PHE A 11 8.94 11.43 -5.03
CA PHE A 11 9.92 11.48 -6.12
C PHE A 11 10.21 12.92 -6.55
N ARG A 12 9.17 13.75 -6.67
CA ARG A 12 9.31 15.17 -7.00
C ARG A 12 10.10 15.92 -5.93
N ALA A 13 9.78 15.73 -4.65
CA ALA A 13 10.45 16.40 -3.54
C ALA A 13 11.94 16.03 -3.44
N ASN A 14 12.29 14.79 -3.81
CA ASN A 14 13.67 14.29 -3.77
C ASN A 14 14.40 14.39 -5.11
N LYS A 15 13.81 15.03 -6.13
CA LYS A 15 14.40 15.18 -7.48
C LYS A 15 14.78 13.85 -8.13
N LEU A 16 13.99 12.81 -7.88
CA LEU A 16 14.15 11.48 -8.47
C LEU A 16 13.41 11.41 -9.81
N LYS A 17 13.92 10.61 -10.76
CA LYS A 17 13.20 10.33 -12.01
C LYS A 17 12.01 9.42 -11.72
N TYR A 18 10.81 9.84 -12.13
CA TYR A 18 9.58 9.12 -11.89
C TYR A 18 8.99 8.56 -13.19
N SER A 19 8.80 7.24 -13.24
CA SER A 19 8.19 6.51 -14.36
C SER A 19 7.12 5.55 -13.80
N PRO A 20 5.89 6.00 -13.55
CA PRO A 20 4.86 5.16 -12.94
C PRO A 20 4.37 4.06 -13.88
N ILE A 21 4.08 2.90 -13.29
CA ILE A 21 3.29 1.84 -13.90
C ILE A 21 2.21 1.49 -12.87
N THR A 22 0.95 1.66 -13.26
CA THR A 22 -0.21 1.43 -12.39
C THR A 22 -0.88 0.10 -12.70
N PHE A 23 -1.44 -0.53 -11.68
CA PHE A 23 -2.18 -1.79 -11.78
C PHE A 23 -3.48 -1.69 -11.00
N ASP A 24 -4.49 -2.44 -11.42
CA ASP A 24 -5.80 -2.47 -10.76
C ASP A 24 -5.76 -3.33 -9.50
N THR A 25 -4.89 -4.35 -9.47
CA THR A 25 -4.80 -5.29 -8.35
C THR A 25 -3.39 -5.40 -7.76
N SER A 26 -3.34 -5.73 -6.47
CA SER A 26 -2.06 -5.94 -5.77
C SER A 26 -1.28 -7.13 -6.31
N ASP A 27 -1.97 -8.20 -6.70
CA ASP A 27 -1.32 -9.41 -7.22
C ASP A 27 -0.69 -9.17 -8.60
N GLU A 28 -1.29 -8.33 -9.46
CA GLU A 28 -0.67 -7.88 -10.71
C GLU A 28 0.60 -7.06 -10.46
N SER A 29 0.56 -6.15 -9.49
CA SER A 29 1.70 -5.32 -9.14
C SER A 29 2.90 -6.13 -8.64
N ALA A 30 2.65 -7.17 -7.83
CA ALA A 30 3.68 -8.07 -7.33
C ALA A 30 4.28 -8.95 -8.45
N LYS A 31 3.43 -9.51 -9.33
CA LYS A 31 3.90 -10.25 -10.53
C LYS A 31 4.69 -9.37 -11.49
N SER A 32 4.34 -8.09 -11.60
CA SER A 32 5.10 -7.16 -12.43
C SER A 32 6.49 -6.88 -11.85
N LEU A 33 6.64 -6.85 -10.53
CA LEU A 33 7.96 -6.77 -9.89
C LEU A 33 8.75 -8.06 -10.14
N GLU A 34 8.13 -9.22 -9.92
CA GLU A 34 8.78 -10.53 -10.09
C GLU A 34 9.23 -10.83 -11.52
N SER A 35 8.47 -10.36 -12.51
CA SER A 35 8.83 -10.48 -13.93
C SER A 35 9.87 -9.47 -14.41
N GLY A 36 10.34 -8.56 -13.53
CA GLY A 36 11.31 -7.52 -13.88
C GLY A 36 10.73 -6.40 -14.75
N ARG A 37 9.40 -6.25 -14.82
CA ARG A 37 8.75 -5.17 -15.57
C ARG A 37 8.79 -3.83 -14.81
N CYS A 38 8.97 -3.87 -13.48
CA CYS A 38 9.18 -2.70 -12.63
C CYS A 38 10.40 -2.92 -11.72
N ASP A 39 11.11 -1.85 -11.39
CA ASP A 39 12.26 -1.91 -10.47
C ASP A 39 11.86 -1.87 -9.00
N VAL A 40 10.75 -1.19 -8.69
CA VAL A 40 10.28 -0.93 -7.33
C VAL A 40 8.76 -1.02 -7.28
N LEU A 41 8.24 -1.64 -6.21
CA LEU A 41 6.82 -1.65 -5.87
C LEU A 41 6.58 -0.79 -4.63
N SER A 42 5.57 0.08 -4.67
CA SER A 42 5.16 0.89 -3.51
C SER A 42 3.74 0.52 -3.09
N SER A 43 3.54 0.34 -1.78
CA SER A 43 2.23 0.24 -1.12
C SER A 43 2.39 0.45 0.39
N ASP A 44 1.33 0.24 1.16
CA ASP A 44 1.40 0.14 2.61
C ASP A 44 2.41 -0.92 3.03
N LYS A 45 3.26 -0.63 4.03
CA LYS A 45 4.33 -1.56 4.45
C LYS A 45 3.80 -2.95 4.81
N SER A 46 2.66 -3.03 5.52
CA SER A 46 2.02 -4.30 5.85
C SER A 46 1.65 -5.10 4.60
N GLN A 47 1.12 -4.43 3.58
CA GLN A 47 0.79 -5.05 2.30
C GLN A 47 2.03 -5.47 1.52
N LEU A 48 3.12 -4.68 1.55
CA LEU A 48 4.39 -5.07 0.94
C LEU A 48 4.95 -6.36 1.57
N TYR A 49 4.89 -6.50 2.90
CA TYR A 49 5.29 -7.74 3.57
C TYR A 49 4.41 -8.93 3.17
N ALA A 50 3.09 -8.73 3.09
CA ALA A 50 2.16 -9.77 2.64
C ALA A 50 2.40 -10.16 1.18
N GLN A 51 2.62 -9.20 0.28
CA GLN A 51 2.92 -9.47 -1.13
C GLN A 51 4.28 -10.18 -1.28
N ARG A 52 5.31 -9.72 -0.56
CA ARG A 52 6.62 -10.39 -0.53
C ARG A 52 6.52 -11.86 -0.12
N SER A 53 5.68 -12.19 0.87
CA SER A 53 5.49 -13.59 1.30
C SER A 53 4.86 -14.51 0.25
N LYS A 54 4.31 -13.96 -0.83
CA LYS A 54 3.69 -14.72 -1.93
C LYS A 54 4.59 -14.88 -3.16
N LEU A 55 5.74 -14.20 -3.19
CA LEU A 55 6.70 -14.29 -4.31
C LEU A 55 7.42 -15.64 -4.30
N ALA A 56 7.94 -16.06 -5.45
CA ALA A 56 8.65 -17.33 -5.59
C ALA A 56 9.91 -17.41 -4.71
N HIS A 57 10.63 -16.29 -4.59
CA HIS A 57 11.85 -16.14 -3.78
C HIS A 57 11.76 -14.89 -2.88
N PRO A 58 10.99 -14.94 -1.76
CA PRO A 58 10.75 -13.76 -0.92
C PRO A 58 12.02 -13.08 -0.39
N GLU A 59 13.09 -13.84 -0.19
CA GLU A 59 14.40 -13.41 0.28
C GLU A 59 15.15 -12.49 -0.68
N ASP A 60 14.83 -12.54 -1.97
CA ASP A 60 15.43 -11.69 -3.01
C ASP A 60 14.90 -10.24 -2.94
N TYR A 61 13.85 -10.00 -2.14
CA TYR A 61 13.15 -8.71 -2.06
C TYR A 61 13.26 -8.09 -0.67
N VAL A 62 13.61 -6.80 -0.66
CA VAL A 62 13.69 -5.99 0.57
C VAL A 62 12.59 -4.93 0.59
N VAL A 63 11.91 -4.82 1.73
CA VAL A 63 11.07 -3.64 2.02
C VAL A 63 11.99 -2.55 2.55
N LEU A 64 12.10 -1.45 1.80
CA LEU A 64 12.98 -0.33 2.16
C LEU A 64 12.57 0.32 3.50
N PRO A 65 13.53 0.91 4.25
CA PRO A 65 13.27 1.48 5.56
C PRO A 65 12.39 2.73 5.53
N GLU A 66 12.37 3.47 4.42
CA GLU A 66 11.62 4.71 4.29
C GLU A 66 10.10 4.50 4.43
N THR A 67 9.45 5.36 5.21
CA THR A 67 7.99 5.51 5.23
C THR A 67 7.67 6.89 4.67
N ILE A 68 7.03 6.96 3.50
CA ILE A 68 6.84 8.22 2.78
C ILE A 68 5.47 8.87 3.02
N SER A 69 4.52 8.15 3.64
CA SER A 69 3.17 8.64 3.94
C SER A 69 2.61 8.07 5.25
N LYS A 70 1.51 8.67 5.74
CA LYS A 70 0.72 8.16 6.87
C LYS A 70 -0.62 7.66 6.32
N GLU A 71 -0.86 6.36 6.41
CA GLU A 71 -2.02 5.69 5.83
C GLU A 71 -2.78 4.92 6.94
N PRO A 72 -3.50 5.62 7.85
CA PRO A 72 -4.24 4.96 8.92
C PRO A 72 -5.44 4.20 8.35
N LEU A 73 -5.28 2.88 8.20
CA LEU A 73 -6.35 2.01 7.73
C LEU A 73 -7.41 1.85 8.82
N GLY A 74 -8.64 2.28 8.51
CA GLY A 74 -9.79 2.15 9.39
C GLY A 74 -11.01 1.64 8.62
N PRO A 75 -11.98 1.02 9.30
CA PRO A 75 -13.26 0.71 8.70
C PRO A 75 -13.92 1.97 8.16
N ILE A 76 -14.46 1.90 6.94
CA ILE A 76 -15.23 2.98 6.34
C ILE A 76 -16.71 2.59 6.33
N VAL A 77 -17.57 3.49 6.80
CA VAL A 77 -19.03 3.32 6.81
C VAL A 77 -19.70 4.48 6.08
N ARG A 78 -20.97 4.31 5.69
CA ARG A 78 -21.75 5.39 5.08
C ARG A 78 -21.98 6.51 6.11
N ASN A 79 -21.93 7.76 5.65
CA ASN A 79 -22.32 8.91 6.47
C ASN A 79 -23.83 8.86 6.79
N GLY A 80 -24.23 9.33 7.98
CA GLY A 80 -25.61 9.40 8.44
C GLY A 80 -26.16 8.11 9.07
N ASP A 81 -25.34 7.06 9.21
CA ASP A 81 -25.69 5.80 9.87
C ASP A 81 -24.96 5.68 11.22
N ASP A 82 -25.40 6.50 12.19
CA ASP A 82 -24.71 6.66 13.48
C ASP A 82 -24.72 5.39 14.34
N ASP A 83 -25.81 4.61 14.27
CA ASP A 83 -25.93 3.34 14.97
C ASP A 83 -24.92 2.33 14.41
N TRP A 84 -24.79 2.24 13.09
CA TRP A 84 -23.79 1.37 12.46
C TRP A 84 -22.37 1.84 12.74
N LEU A 85 -22.11 3.14 12.70
CA LEU A 85 -20.82 3.71 13.09
C LEU A 85 -20.49 3.36 14.55
N ALA A 86 -21.45 3.42 15.46
CA ALA A 86 -21.25 3.04 16.85
C ALA A 86 -20.85 1.57 16.99
N ILE A 87 -21.54 0.65 16.31
CA ILE A 87 -21.22 -0.78 16.32
C ILE A 87 -19.80 -1.02 15.81
N VAL A 88 -19.47 -0.52 14.61
CA VAL A 88 -18.15 -0.74 13.98
C VAL A 88 -17.02 -0.19 14.83
N ARG A 89 -17.21 0.99 15.43
CA ARG A 89 -16.24 1.62 16.33
C ARG A 89 -16.04 0.82 17.62
N TRP A 90 -17.11 0.34 18.25
CA TRP A 90 -17.00 -0.46 19.47
C TRP A 90 -16.35 -1.81 19.23
N VAL A 91 -16.65 -2.46 18.09
CA VAL A 91 -15.92 -3.66 17.65
C VAL A 91 -14.44 -3.35 17.48
N GLY A 92 -14.11 -2.22 16.82
CA GLY A 92 -12.73 -1.78 16.63
C GLY A 92 -11.96 -1.49 17.92
N TYR A 93 -12.63 -1.01 18.98
CA TYR A 93 -12.01 -0.80 20.30
C TYR A 93 -11.87 -2.07 21.13
N ALA A 94 -12.66 -3.11 20.84
CA ALA A 94 -12.65 -4.36 21.59
C ALA A 94 -11.61 -5.38 21.08
N MET A 95 -11.16 -5.24 19.84
CA MET A 95 -10.05 -6.03 19.25
C MET A 95 -8.69 -5.45 19.63
#